data_AF-A0A1V6BF03-F1
#
_entry.id   AF-A0A1V6BF03-F1
#
_cell.length_a   1.000
_cell.length_b   1.000
_cell.length_c   1.000
_cell.angle_alpha   90.00
_cell.angle_beta   90.00
_cell.angle_gamma   90.00
#
_symmetry.space_group_name_H-M   'P 1'
#
loop_
_entity.id
_entity.type
_entity.pdbx_description
1 polymer ?
#
loop_
_entity_poly.entity_id
_entity_poly.type
_entity_poly.pdbx_seq_one_letter_code
_entity_poly.pdbx_strand_id
1 'polypeptide(L)'
;MKMKFITLIAVTALTAGLTSCRKDKSDSSQMEELTQQQTNAGDDERVMAATDEISDDANKIIAQHPRLRGFNYWGIFTGQVTPCNTTVDTSLIAQGQVTVTFNGLSCDGKRDRSGSMTIQLPYDANTQTVTPWSDAGSQLTVTFNSLTITQVSSGKSFTLNGVRTITNVNGGLVDNSPTFTTPILHHITGMLQITFDNNTTRTWNVDRNRLIERTNNVTTITSTGNASEGGYSNVAMWGINRLGNMFYVTIDTAIVRSSTCDYDAMSGVKIHHGVVRDLTVTFGVDQQGNPQTSGCPYGYRLNWIDVHGNPRQCIVAY
;
A
#
# COMPACT_ATOMS: atom_id res chain seq x y z
N MET A 1 0.78 68.11 16.31
CA MET A 1 -0.34 67.90 15.37
C MET A 1 0.09 66.81 14.39
N LYS A 2 -0.01 65.54 14.83
CA LYS A 2 -0.93 64.49 14.34
C LYS A 2 -0.68 64.02 12.88
N MET A 3 -0.24 62.74 12.79
CA MET A 3 -0.59 61.72 11.76
C MET A 3 -0.01 61.92 10.34
N LYS A 4 0.53 60.94 9.60
CA LYS A 4 0.50 59.46 9.67
C LYS A 4 1.81 58.89 9.09
N PHE A 5 2.35 57.83 9.71
CA PHE A 5 3.27 56.89 9.05
C PHE A 5 2.43 55.93 8.20
N ILE A 6 2.75 55.79 6.91
CA ILE A 6 2.25 54.71 6.05
C ILE A 6 3.44 53.79 5.77
N THR A 7 3.40 52.61 6.38
CA THR A 7 4.32 51.50 6.17
C THR A 7 3.97 50.83 4.84
N LEU A 8 4.89 50.84 3.88
CA LEU A 8 4.74 50.10 2.62
C LEU A 8 5.27 48.67 2.84
N ILE A 9 4.35 47.73 3.12
CA ILE A 9 4.65 46.29 3.10
C ILE A 9 4.58 45.84 1.64
N ALA A 10 5.73 45.52 1.05
CA ALA A 10 5.81 44.86 -0.25
C ALA A 10 5.44 43.38 -0.08
N VAL A 11 4.18 43.04 -0.32
CA VAL A 11 3.74 41.66 -0.51
C VAL A 11 4.07 41.27 -1.94
N THR A 12 5.20 40.60 -2.16
CA THR A 12 5.46 39.87 -3.40
C THR A 12 4.58 38.61 -3.39
N ALA A 13 3.39 38.73 -3.97
CA ALA A 13 2.55 37.60 -4.31
C ALA A 13 3.24 36.79 -5.42
N LEU A 14 3.89 35.69 -5.03
CA LEU A 14 4.35 34.67 -5.97
C LEU A 14 3.09 33.97 -6.51
N THR A 15 2.56 34.47 -7.63
CA THR A 15 1.49 33.80 -8.36
C THR A 15 2.07 32.55 -8.99
N ALA A 16 2.06 31.44 -8.25
CA ALA A 16 2.20 30.11 -8.83
C ALA A 16 1.03 29.91 -9.79
N GLY A 17 1.32 29.81 -11.09
CA GLY A 17 0.34 29.46 -12.09
C GLY A 17 -0.18 28.05 -11.82
N LEU A 18 -1.35 27.94 -11.20
CA LEU A 18 -2.04 26.68 -10.99
C LEU A 18 -2.63 26.21 -12.34
N THR A 19 -1.87 25.46 -13.12
CA THR A 19 -2.47 24.64 -14.19
C THR A 19 -3.13 23.45 -13.54
N SER A 20 -4.43 23.58 -13.23
CA SER A 20 -5.29 22.46 -12.86
C SER A 20 -5.31 21.43 -13.99
N CYS A 21 -5.70 20.19 -13.69
CA CYS A 21 -5.98 19.12 -14.67
C CYS A 21 -7.21 19.46 -15.56
N ARG A 22 -7.21 20.64 -16.21
CA ARG A 22 -8.01 20.96 -17.38
C ARG A 22 -7.16 20.74 -18.62
N LYS A 23 -7.76 20.08 -19.59
CA LYS A 23 -7.22 19.86 -20.93
C LYS A 23 -7.20 21.19 -21.70
N ASP A 24 -6.42 22.15 -21.23
CA ASP A 24 -6.02 23.28 -22.05
C ASP A 24 -4.85 22.84 -22.93
N LYS A 25 -4.67 23.51 -24.07
CA LYS A 25 -3.70 23.15 -25.13
C LYS A 25 -2.26 23.15 -24.58
N SER A 26 -1.87 22.08 -23.91
CA SER A 26 -0.49 21.83 -23.52
C SER A 26 0.26 21.22 -24.69
N ASP A 27 1.55 21.52 -24.78
CA ASP A 27 2.45 20.85 -25.71
C ASP A 27 2.37 19.33 -25.51
N SER A 28 2.52 18.57 -26.59
CA SER A 28 2.42 17.10 -26.57
C SER A 28 3.34 16.46 -25.54
N SER A 29 4.52 17.04 -25.32
CA SER A 29 5.51 16.60 -24.33
C SER A 29 5.03 16.73 -22.88
N GLN A 30 4.28 17.78 -22.53
CA GLN A 30 3.76 17.99 -21.18
C GLN A 30 2.59 17.04 -20.87
N MET A 31 1.74 16.77 -21.87
CA MET A 31 0.65 15.80 -21.73
C MET A 31 1.19 14.38 -21.56
N GLU A 32 2.25 14.04 -22.31
CA GLU A 32 2.93 12.76 -22.18
C GLU A 32 3.56 12.61 -20.79
N GLU A 33 4.28 13.62 -20.31
CA GLU A 33 4.86 13.63 -18.96
C GLU A 33 3.80 13.44 -17.87
N LEU A 34 2.70 14.20 -17.91
CA LEU A 34 1.57 14.02 -16.98
C LEU A 34 1.06 12.58 -16.99
N THR A 35 0.86 12.00 -18.17
CA THR A 35 0.36 10.63 -18.35
C THR A 35 1.31 9.60 -17.74
N GLN A 36 2.61 9.80 -17.94
CA GLN A 36 3.63 8.93 -17.36
C GLN A 36 3.67 9.05 -15.83
N GLN A 37 3.57 10.27 -15.28
CA GLN A 37 3.56 10.47 -13.83
C GLN A 37 2.32 9.86 -13.17
N GLN A 38 1.14 10.07 -13.74
CA GLN A 38 -0.10 9.44 -13.28
C GLN A 38 -0.04 7.92 -13.38
N THR A 39 0.57 7.39 -14.45
CA THR A 39 0.83 5.95 -14.61
C THR A 39 1.70 5.41 -13.48
N ASN A 40 2.83 6.05 -13.18
CA ASN A 40 3.75 5.57 -12.15
C ASN A 40 3.10 5.56 -10.77
N ALA A 41 2.45 6.67 -10.40
CA ALA A 41 1.75 6.76 -9.11
C ALA A 41 0.58 5.76 -9.02
N GLY A 42 -0.18 5.61 -10.10
CA GLY A 42 -1.33 4.70 -10.15
C GLY A 42 -0.95 3.22 -10.18
N ASP A 43 0.15 2.84 -10.84
CA ASP A 43 0.64 1.46 -10.84
C ASP A 43 1.14 1.07 -9.44
N ASP A 44 1.93 1.94 -8.80
CA ASP A 44 2.40 1.74 -7.43
C ASP A 44 1.24 1.62 -6.43
N GLU A 45 0.32 2.60 -6.39
CA GLU A 45 -0.81 2.56 -5.45
C GLU A 45 -1.67 1.30 -5.62
N ARG A 46 -1.91 0.86 -6.87
CA ARG A 46 -2.70 -0.35 -7.12
C ARG A 46 -2.00 -1.61 -6.63
N VAL A 47 -0.69 -1.74 -6.90
CA VAL A 47 0.10 -2.88 -6.43
C VAL A 47 0.18 -2.89 -4.90
N MET A 48 0.45 -1.74 -4.28
CA MET A 48 0.57 -1.62 -2.83
C MET A 48 -0.75 -1.90 -2.12
N ALA A 49 -1.85 -1.30 -2.58
CA ALA A 49 -3.15 -1.53 -1.97
C ALA A 49 -3.61 -2.98 -2.10
N ALA A 50 -3.38 -3.63 -3.24
CA ALA A 50 -3.72 -5.05 -3.42
C ALA A 50 -2.86 -5.97 -2.55
N THR A 51 -1.55 -5.71 -2.49
CA THR A 51 -0.63 -6.57 -1.70
C THR A 51 -0.78 -6.35 -0.19
N ASP A 52 -1.26 -5.17 0.24
CA ASP A 52 -1.69 -4.92 1.62
C ASP A 52 -2.99 -5.65 1.95
N GLU A 53 -4.00 -5.60 1.07
CA GLU A 53 -5.25 -6.37 1.23
C GLU A 53 -4.95 -7.86 1.35
N ILE A 54 -4.04 -8.39 0.53
CA ILE A 54 -3.64 -9.81 0.61
C ILE A 54 -2.93 -10.12 1.93
N SER A 55 -2.15 -9.18 2.47
CA SER A 55 -1.53 -9.34 3.80
C SER A 55 -2.60 -9.38 4.90
N ASP A 56 -3.67 -8.61 4.75
CA ASP A 56 -4.82 -8.64 5.67
C ASP A 56 -5.61 -9.94 5.54
N ASP A 57 -5.81 -10.43 4.32
CA ASP A 57 -6.43 -11.73 4.07
C ASP A 57 -5.62 -12.88 4.68
N ALA A 58 -4.29 -12.83 4.57
CA ALA A 58 -3.43 -13.80 5.24
C ALA A 58 -3.58 -13.76 6.77
N ASN A 59 -3.64 -12.57 7.37
CA ASN A 59 -3.91 -12.43 8.80
C ASN A 59 -5.27 -13.03 9.21
N LYS A 60 -6.33 -12.81 8.41
CA LYS A 60 -7.66 -13.40 8.65
C LYS A 60 -7.61 -14.93 8.63
N ILE A 61 -6.96 -15.51 7.62
CA ILE A 61 -6.83 -16.96 7.49
C ILE A 61 -6.05 -17.55 8.66
N ILE A 62 -4.92 -16.97 9.03
CA ILE A 62 -4.11 -17.42 10.17
C ILE A 62 -4.93 -17.37 11.46
N ALA A 63 -5.65 -16.28 11.70
CA ALA A 63 -6.45 -16.09 12.90
C ALA A 63 -7.61 -17.10 13.00
N GLN A 64 -8.11 -17.66 11.89
CA GLN A 64 -9.10 -18.75 11.89
C GLN A 64 -8.52 -20.11 12.33
N HIS A 65 -7.20 -20.30 12.27
CA HIS A 65 -6.56 -21.58 12.49
C HIS A 65 -5.72 -21.60 13.77
N PRO A 66 -6.16 -22.31 14.84
CA PRO A 66 -5.44 -22.36 16.12
C PRO A 66 -3.97 -22.76 16.00
N ARG A 67 -3.67 -23.69 15.09
CA ARG A 67 -2.31 -24.19 14.84
C ARG A 67 -1.38 -23.14 14.22
N LEU A 68 -1.91 -22.20 13.45
CA LEU A 68 -1.12 -21.15 12.81
C LEU A 68 -0.98 -19.94 13.74
N ARG A 69 -2.05 -19.56 14.43
CA ARG A 69 -2.04 -18.33 15.23
C ARG A 69 -1.33 -18.43 16.58
N GLY A 70 -1.25 -19.62 17.20
CA GLY A 70 -0.54 -19.83 18.48
C GLY A 70 -1.39 -19.81 19.75
N PHE A 71 -2.66 -19.41 19.68
CA PHE A 71 -3.59 -19.45 20.81
C PHE A 71 -4.70 -20.50 20.61
N ASN A 72 -4.84 -21.41 21.57
CA ASN A 72 -5.99 -22.31 21.71
C ASN A 72 -7.21 -21.55 22.24
N TYR A 73 -7.77 -20.65 21.43
CA TYR A 73 -9.06 -20.04 21.71
C TYR A 73 -10.21 -20.91 21.16
N TRP A 74 -11.04 -21.43 22.07
CA TRP A 74 -12.27 -22.20 21.82
C TRP A 74 -13.53 -21.32 21.70
N GLY A 75 -13.39 -19.99 21.61
CA GLY A 75 -14.52 -19.14 21.26
C GLY A 75 -14.69 -19.11 19.75
N ILE A 76 -15.89 -19.42 19.30
CA ILE A 76 -16.32 -19.26 17.91
C ILE A 76 -15.89 -17.87 17.44
N PHE A 77 -15.00 -17.80 16.46
CA PHE A 77 -14.67 -16.57 15.74
C PHE A 77 -15.89 -16.21 14.90
N THR A 78 -16.93 -15.66 15.54
CA THR A 78 -18.10 -15.11 14.87
C THR A 78 -17.67 -13.79 14.20
N GLY A 79 -17.17 -13.86 12.98
CA GLY A 79 -17.05 -12.66 12.14
C GLY A 79 -15.76 -12.48 11.34
N GLN A 80 -14.72 -13.32 11.52
CA GLN A 80 -13.69 -13.38 10.49
C GLN A 80 -14.16 -14.30 9.38
N VAL A 81 -14.66 -13.66 8.32
CA VAL A 81 -15.07 -14.32 7.09
C VAL A 81 -13.78 -14.63 6.32
N THR A 82 -13.62 -15.89 5.92
CA THR A 82 -12.61 -16.27 4.93
C THR A 82 -12.71 -15.30 3.75
N PRO A 83 -11.61 -14.85 3.14
CA PRO A 83 -11.68 -13.88 2.04
C PRO A 83 -12.73 -14.29 1.01
N CYS A 84 -13.53 -13.33 0.55
CA CYS A 84 -14.66 -13.61 -0.33
C CYS A 84 -14.20 -14.23 -1.65
N ASN A 85 -15.01 -15.15 -2.18
CA ASN A 85 -14.75 -15.88 -3.41
C ASN A 85 -13.40 -16.61 -3.41
N THR A 86 -13.06 -17.26 -2.30
CA THR A 86 -11.85 -18.09 -2.19
C THR A 86 -12.13 -19.53 -1.83
N THR A 87 -11.19 -20.40 -2.21
CA THR A 87 -11.08 -21.77 -1.73
C THR A 87 -9.80 -21.89 -0.91
N VAL A 88 -9.92 -22.41 0.31
CA VAL A 88 -8.80 -22.56 1.25
C VAL A 88 -8.47 -24.04 1.40
N ASP A 89 -7.29 -24.44 0.91
CA ASP A 89 -6.72 -25.76 1.10
C ASP A 89 -5.83 -25.79 2.35
N THR A 90 -6.24 -26.62 3.31
CA THR A 90 -5.57 -26.80 4.61
C THR A 90 -4.90 -28.17 4.75
N SER A 91 -4.75 -28.92 3.65
CA SER A 91 -4.13 -30.25 3.65
C SER A 91 -2.73 -30.27 4.27
N LEU A 92 -1.99 -29.16 4.17
CA LEU A 92 -0.63 -28.99 4.72
C LEU A 92 -0.56 -28.07 5.94
N ILE A 93 -1.70 -27.85 6.62
CA ILE A 93 -1.75 -27.01 7.82
C ILE A 93 -0.93 -27.58 8.98
N ALA A 94 -0.72 -28.90 8.99
CA ALA A 94 0.16 -29.57 9.94
C ALA A 94 1.60 -29.06 9.84
N GLN A 95 2.05 -28.72 8.63
CA GLN A 95 3.35 -28.13 8.31
C GLN A 95 3.30 -26.59 8.27
N GLY A 96 2.24 -25.95 8.78
CA GLY A 96 2.15 -24.49 8.81
C GLY A 96 1.79 -23.84 7.48
N GLN A 97 1.29 -24.63 6.51
CA GLN A 97 0.98 -24.18 5.16
C GLN A 97 -0.53 -24.12 4.90
N VAL A 98 -0.97 -23.08 4.20
CA VAL A 98 -2.31 -22.96 3.64
C VAL A 98 -2.23 -22.39 2.23
N THR A 99 -2.95 -23.00 1.30
CA THR A 99 -3.07 -22.48 -0.07
C THR A 99 -4.45 -21.88 -0.28
N VAL A 100 -4.50 -20.68 -0.84
CA VAL A 100 -5.73 -19.93 -1.10
C VAL A 100 -5.85 -19.71 -2.59
N THR A 101 -6.93 -20.20 -3.17
CA THR A 101 -7.29 -19.93 -4.57
C THR A 101 -8.36 -18.87 -4.61
N PHE A 102 -8.13 -17.79 -5.37
CA PHE A 102 -9.08 -16.72 -5.60
C PHE A 102 -9.88 -16.99 -6.87
N ASN A 103 -11.20 -16.79 -6.81
CA ASN A 103 -12.15 -17.15 -7.85
C ASN A 103 -13.17 -16.03 -8.14
N GLY A 104 -12.85 -14.78 -7.78
CA GLY A 104 -13.77 -13.67 -7.99
C GLY A 104 -13.49 -12.43 -7.15
N LEU A 105 -14.57 -11.67 -6.93
CA LEU A 105 -14.52 -10.37 -6.25
C LEU A 105 -14.01 -10.46 -4.80
N SER A 106 -13.21 -9.47 -4.41
CA SER A 106 -12.89 -9.14 -3.02
C SER A 106 -14.16 -8.81 -2.22
N CYS A 107 -14.07 -8.88 -0.89
CA CYS A 107 -15.23 -8.65 -0.03
C CYS A 107 -15.79 -7.22 -0.12
N ASP A 108 -14.95 -6.24 -0.45
CA ASP A 108 -15.37 -4.85 -0.68
C ASP A 108 -15.88 -4.60 -2.11
N GLY A 109 -15.82 -5.61 -2.98
CA GLY A 109 -16.21 -5.51 -4.39
C GLY A 109 -15.30 -4.62 -5.26
N LYS A 110 -14.16 -4.14 -4.74
CA LYS A 110 -13.28 -3.21 -5.47
C LYS A 110 -12.32 -3.92 -6.43
N ARG A 111 -12.02 -5.21 -6.19
CA ARG A 111 -11.05 -5.99 -6.99
C ARG A 111 -11.61 -7.35 -7.36
N ASP A 112 -11.46 -7.74 -8.63
CA ASP A 112 -11.65 -9.12 -9.07
C ASP A 112 -10.30 -9.86 -9.04
N ARG A 113 -10.29 -11.09 -8.48
CA ARG A 113 -9.06 -11.81 -8.13
C ARG A 113 -9.11 -13.25 -8.64
N SER A 114 -8.09 -13.65 -9.39
CA SER A 114 -7.95 -15.02 -9.89
C SER A 114 -6.51 -15.53 -9.80
N GLY A 115 -6.32 -16.83 -9.57
CA GLY A 115 -5.01 -17.43 -9.28
C GLY A 115 -4.88 -17.79 -7.81
N SER A 116 -3.67 -17.97 -7.29
CA SER A 116 -3.49 -18.42 -5.91
C SER A 116 -2.36 -17.75 -5.16
N MET A 117 -2.44 -17.83 -3.84
CA MET A 117 -1.32 -17.60 -2.95
C MET A 117 -1.12 -18.79 -2.01
N THR A 118 0.12 -19.01 -1.59
CA THR A 118 0.45 -19.94 -0.52
C THR A 118 1.01 -19.17 0.66
N ILE A 119 0.45 -19.42 1.83
CA ILE A 119 0.88 -18.87 3.12
C ILE A 119 1.64 -19.97 3.85
N GLN A 120 2.84 -19.65 4.36
CA GLN A 120 3.70 -20.59 5.07
C GLN A 120 4.31 -19.93 6.31
N LEU A 121 4.05 -20.49 7.48
CA LEU A 121 4.78 -20.18 8.72
C LEU A 121 6.05 -21.05 8.84
N PRO A 122 7.03 -20.68 9.68
CA PRO A 122 8.22 -21.49 9.87
C PRO A 122 7.84 -22.86 10.44
N TYR A 123 8.36 -23.93 9.85
CA TYR A 123 8.09 -25.31 10.26
C TYR A 123 9.41 -26.04 10.48
N ASP A 124 9.62 -26.57 11.69
CA ASP A 124 10.73 -27.44 12.01
C ASP A 124 10.33 -28.90 11.80
N ALA A 125 10.89 -29.51 10.76
CA ALA A 125 10.61 -30.89 10.40
C ALA A 125 11.11 -31.93 11.44
N ASN A 126 12.11 -31.59 12.25
CA ASN A 126 12.65 -32.50 13.27
C ASN A 126 11.69 -32.63 14.46
N THR A 127 11.15 -31.49 14.91
CA THR A 127 10.20 -31.43 16.04
C THR A 127 8.75 -31.48 15.60
N GLN A 128 8.47 -31.37 14.29
CA GLN A 128 7.14 -31.27 13.69
C GLN A 128 6.32 -30.10 14.26
N THR A 129 7.00 -29.01 14.61
CA THR A 129 6.40 -27.81 15.20
C THR A 129 6.34 -26.67 14.19
N VAL A 130 5.26 -25.90 14.25
CA VAL A 130 5.10 -24.66 13.52
C VAL A 130 5.38 -23.53 14.50
N THR A 131 6.24 -22.57 14.14
CA THR A 131 6.39 -21.33 14.89
C THR A 131 5.12 -20.50 14.70
N PRO A 132 4.33 -20.26 15.76
CA PRO A 132 3.08 -19.55 15.62
C PRO A 132 3.24 -18.11 15.14
N TRP A 133 2.21 -17.57 14.50
CA TRP A 133 2.21 -16.19 14.02
C TRP A 133 2.22 -15.16 15.15
N SER A 134 1.64 -15.49 16.31
CA SER A 134 1.63 -14.61 17.48
C SER A 134 3.00 -14.33 18.07
N ASP A 135 4.00 -15.15 17.74
CA ASP A 135 5.30 -15.07 18.36
C ASP A 135 6.11 -13.91 17.77
N ALA A 136 6.78 -13.16 18.63
CA ALA A 136 7.69 -12.10 18.19
C ALA A 136 8.83 -12.70 17.36
N GLY A 137 9.09 -12.09 16.20
CA GLY A 137 10.05 -12.57 15.21
C GLY A 137 9.53 -13.68 14.27
N SER A 138 8.29 -14.14 14.43
CA SER A 138 7.70 -15.13 13.50
C SER A 138 7.62 -14.57 12.08
N GLN A 139 7.88 -15.41 11.08
CA GLN A 139 7.96 -15.00 9.67
C GLN A 139 6.92 -15.73 8.82
N LEU A 140 6.01 -14.96 8.23
CA LEU A 140 5.03 -15.45 7.28
C LEU A 140 5.55 -15.29 5.86
N THR A 141 5.73 -16.39 5.15
CA THR A 141 6.04 -16.37 3.72
C THR A 141 4.75 -16.43 2.92
N VAL A 142 4.54 -15.45 2.03
CA VAL A 142 3.43 -15.40 1.07
C VAL A 142 4.01 -15.55 -0.33
N THR A 143 3.67 -16.66 -0.98
CA THR A 143 4.07 -16.94 -2.37
C THR A 143 2.88 -16.67 -3.29
N PHE A 144 3.07 -15.80 -4.29
CA PHE A 144 2.07 -15.51 -5.31
C PHE A 144 2.28 -16.40 -6.53
N ASN A 145 1.23 -17.10 -6.95
CA ASN A 145 1.26 -18.01 -8.10
C ASN A 145 0.24 -17.55 -9.14
N SER A 146 0.72 -16.75 -10.10
CA SER A 146 -0.09 -16.16 -11.16
C SER A 146 -1.37 -15.47 -10.65
N LEU A 147 -1.24 -14.75 -9.54
CA LEU A 147 -2.36 -14.06 -8.91
C LEU A 147 -2.66 -12.77 -9.68
N THR A 148 -3.73 -12.80 -10.47
CA THR A 148 -4.22 -11.67 -11.26
C THR A 148 -5.22 -10.86 -10.45
N ILE A 149 -4.96 -9.56 -10.38
CA ILE A 149 -5.80 -8.58 -9.70
C ILE A 149 -6.31 -7.60 -10.74
N THR A 150 -7.63 -7.47 -10.84
CA THR A 150 -8.30 -6.53 -11.75
C THR A 150 -9.06 -5.52 -10.91
N GLN A 151 -8.78 -4.23 -11.08
CA GLN A 151 -9.56 -3.18 -10.43
C GLN A 151 -10.92 -3.04 -11.12
N VAL A 152 -12.02 -3.17 -10.39
CA VAL A 152 -13.37 -3.19 -10.98
C VAL A 152 -13.72 -1.85 -11.63
N SER A 153 -13.36 -0.72 -11.00
CA SER A 153 -13.72 0.61 -11.49
C SER A 153 -13.04 1.00 -12.81
N SER A 154 -11.84 0.51 -13.07
CA SER A 154 -11.04 0.88 -14.25
C SER A 154 -10.87 -0.26 -15.27
N GLY A 155 -11.16 -1.50 -14.88
CA GLY A 155 -10.90 -2.70 -15.66
C GLY A 155 -9.41 -3.03 -15.85
N LYS A 156 -8.50 -2.21 -15.30
CA LYS A 156 -7.06 -2.43 -15.44
C LYS A 156 -6.61 -3.53 -14.50
N SER A 157 -5.68 -4.36 -14.96
CA SER A 157 -5.18 -5.51 -14.22
C SER A 157 -3.66 -5.56 -14.15
N PHE A 158 -3.18 -6.39 -13.23
CA PHE A 158 -1.81 -6.87 -13.18
C PHE A 158 -1.79 -8.28 -12.58
N THR A 159 -0.77 -9.06 -12.91
CA THR A 159 -0.55 -10.40 -12.39
C THR A 159 0.72 -10.42 -11.54
N LEU A 160 0.60 -10.96 -10.33
CA LEU A 160 1.68 -11.12 -9.37
C LEU A 160 2.23 -12.55 -9.41
N ASN A 161 3.56 -12.63 -9.45
CA ASN A 161 4.33 -13.82 -9.10
C ASN A 161 5.45 -13.40 -8.13
N GLY A 162 5.99 -14.35 -7.38
CA GLY A 162 7.12 -14.12 -6.48
C GLY A 162 6.76 -14.31 -5.02
N VAL A 163 7.63 -13.84 -4.14
CA VAL A 163 7.58 -14.16 -2.71
C VAL A 163 7.73 -12.89 -1.88
N ARG A 164 6.89 -12.77 -0.86
CA ARG A 164 7.05 -11.80 0.22
C ARG A 164 7.19 -12.52 1.56
N THR A 165 7.97 -11.93 2.44
CA THR A 165 8.09 -12.32 3.83
C THR A 165 7.54 -11.20 4.70
N ILE A 166 6.65 -11.54 5.62
CA ILE A 166 6.11 -10.63 6.62
C ILE A 166 6.60 -11.12 7.98
N THR A 167 7.41 -10.32 8.65
CA THR A 167 7.88 -10.61 10.01
C THR A 167 6.96 -9.93 11.02
N ASN A 168 6.41 -10.69 11.96
CA ASN A 168 5.71 -10.14 13.13
C ASN A 168 6.77 -9.69 14.16
N VAL A 169 7.19 -8.43 14.11
CA VAL A 169 8.40 -7.97 14.80
C VAL A 169 8.28 -8.07 16.31
N ASN A 170 7.13 -7.66 16.86
CA ASN A 170 6.88 -7.62 18.30
C ASN A 170 5.85 -8.64 18.79
N GLY A 171 5.33 -9.49 17.90
CA GLY A 171 4.34 -10.52 18.22
C GLY A 171 2.92 -9.98 18.32
N GLY A 172 2.02 -10.80 18.86
CA GLY A 172 0.59 -10.50 18.94
C GLY A 172 -0.17 -10.85 17.66
N LEU A 173 -1.48 -10.62 17.65
CA LEU A 173 -2.36 -10.96 16.54
C LEU A 173 -3.28 -9.80 16.18
N VAL A 174 -3.48 -9.58 14.88
CA VAL A 174 -4.53 -8.68 14.40
C VAL A 174 -5.88 -9.39 14.56
N ASP A 175 -6.45 -9.33 15.76
CA ASP A 175 -7.70 -9.98 16.13
C ASP A 175 -8.89 -9.00 16.16
N ASN A 176 -10.03 -9.43 16.73
CA ASN A 176 -11.23 -8.61 16.87
C ASN A 176 -11.30 -7.83 18.19
N SER A 177 -10.19 -7.73 18.94
CA SER A 177 -10.15 -6.94 20.17
C SER A 177 -10.44 -5.47 19.88
N PRO A 178 -11.31 -4.81 20.66
CA PRO A 178 -11.69 -3.43 20.42
C PRO A 178 -10.52 -2.46 20.57
N THR A 179 -9.50 -2.82 21.35
CA THR A 179 -8.30 -2.04 21.55
C THR A 179 -7.10 -2.98 21.65
N PHE A 180 -5.99 -2.62 21.00
CA PHE A 180 -4.71 -3.30 21.17
C PHE A 180 -3.92 -2.65 22.29
N THR A 181 -3.51 -3.44 23.29
CA THR A 181 -2.65 -2.96 24.39
C THR A 181 -1.26 -2.56 23.88
N THR A 182 -0.79 -3.22 22.83
CA THR A 182 0.48 -2.93 22.17
C THR A 182 0.24 -2.92 20.65
N PRO A 183 0.65 -1.86 19.94
CA PRO A 183 0.62 -1.84 18.48
C PRO A 183 1.36 -3.04 17.89
N ILE A 184 0.88 -3.60 16.78
CA ILE A 184 1.52 -4.74 16.12
C ILE A 184 2.36 -4.23 14.95
N LEU A 185 3.66 -4.53 14.96
CA LEU A 185 4.58 -4.11 13.92
C LEU A 185 4.89 -5.27 12.98
N HIS A 186 4.49 -5.12 11.72
CA HIS A 186 4.91 -6.01 10.65
C HIS A 186 6.02 -5.36 9.82
N HIS A 187 7.11 -6.10 9.60
CA HIS A 187 8.15 -5.75 8.64
C HIS A 187 7.97 -6.61 7.39
N ILE A 188 7.84 -5.99 6.22
CA ILE A 188 7.51 -6.67 4.98
C ILE A 188 8.64 -6.50 3.99
N THR A 189 9.19 -7.63 3.54
CA THR A 189 10.22 -7.69 2.49
C THR A 189 9.78 -8.59 1.35
N GLY A 190 10.38 -8.44 0.17
CA GLY A 190 10.17 -9.41 -0.90
C GLY A 190 10.53 -8.92 -2.29
N MET A 191 10.39 -9.83 -3.24
CA MET A 191 10.57 -9.57 -4.67
C MET A 191 9.33 -10.07 -5.42
N LEU A 192 8.70 -9.16 -6.16
CA LEU A 192 7.51 -9.39 -6.95
C LEU A 192 7.84 -9.27 -8.42
N GLN A 193 7.43 -10.27 -9.19
CA GLN A 193 7.33 -10.17 -10.63
C GLN A 193 5.91 -9.78 -11.01
N ILE A 194 5.77 -8.63 -11.66
CA ILE A 194 4.49 -8.00 -11.97
C ILE A 194 4.35 -7.94 -13.49
N THR A 195 3.31 -8.58 -14.02
CA THR A 195 2.91 -8.46 -15.42
C THR A 195 1.75 -7.49 -15.51
N PHE A 196 1.94 -6.37 -16.22
CA PHE A 196 0.92 -5.35 -16.39
C PHE A 196 0.01 -5.62 -17.60
N ASP A 197 -1.10 -4.90 -17.66
CA ASP A 197 -2.05 -4.86 -18.79
C ASP A 197 -1.43 -4.63 -20.18
N ASN A 198 -0.27 -3.99 -20.27
CA ASN A 198 0.48 -3.83 -21.52
C ASN A 198 1.39 -5.03 -21.86
N ASN A 199 1.21 -6.16 -21.17
CA ASN A 199 2.00 -7.39 -21.27
C ASN A 199 3.49 -7.25 -20.91
N THR A 200 3.90 -6.11 -20.33
CA THR A 200 5.26 -5.99 -19.82
C THR A 200 5.36 -6.63 -18.44
N THR A 201 6.43 -7.40 -18.23
CA THR A 201 6.76 -7.98 -16.93
C THR A 201 7.93 -7.24 -16.31
N ARG A 202 7.82 -6.92 -15.03
CA ARG A 202 8.83 -6.17 -14.26
C ARG A 202 9.06 -6.80 -12.91
N THR A 203 10.24 -6.57 -12.36
CA THR A 203 10.61 -7.02 -11.01
C THR A 203 10.66 -5.82 -10.07
N TRP A 204 9.86 -5.87 -9.02
CA TRP A 204 9.79 -4.87 -7.96
C TRP A 204 10.21 -5.52 -6.64
N ASN A 205 11.06 -4.84 -5.89
CA ASN A 205 11.44 -5.22 -4.53
C ASN A 205 10.68 -4.34 -3.54
N VAL A 206 10.37 -4.89 -2.37
CA VAL A 206 9.64 -4.22 -1.29
C VAL A 206 10.43 -4.39 0.00
N ASP A 207 10.53 -3.32 0.78
CA ASP A 207 11.08 -3.33 2.15
C ASP A 207 10.44 -2.19 2.95
N ARG A 208 9.42 -2.50 3.75
CA ARG A 208 8.61 -1.51 4.46
C ARG A 208 8.12 -2.01 5.79
N ASN A 209 7.82 -1.06 6.67
CA ASN A 209 7.16 -1.32 7.94
C ASN A 209 5.67 -0.99 7.85
N ARG A 210 4.87 -1.74 8.60
CA ARG A 210 3.43 -1.53 8.78
C ARG A 210 3.11 -1.68 10.26
N LEU A 211 2.85 -0.56 10.93
CA LEU A 211 2.39 -0.51 12.31
C LEU A 211 0.86 -0.53 12.32
N ILE A 212 0.28 -1.47 13.06
CA ILE A 212 -1.17 -1.67 13.16
C ILE A 212 -1.58 -1.36 14.59
N GLU A 213 -2.46 -0.37 14.72
CA GLU A 213 -3.01 0.10 15.97
C GLU A 213 -4.52 -0.09 15.96
N ARG A 214 -5.11 -0.36 17.13
CA ARG A 214 -6.55 -0.39 17.28
C ARG A 214 -6.97 0.23 18.60
N THR A 215 -7.92 1.16 18.52
CA THR A 215 -8.51 1.83 19.68
C THR A 215 -10.00 2.02 19.43
N ASN A 216 -10.85 1.57 20.35
CA ASN A 216 -12.31 1.70 20.25
C ASN A 216 -12.89 1.19 18.92
N ASN A 217 -12.43 0.02 18.47
CA ASN A 217 -12.77 -0.62 17.20
C ASN A 217 -12.30 0.11 15.93
N VAL A 218 -11.55 1.21 16.06
CA VAL A 218 -10.94 1.91 14.93
C VAL A 218 -9.55 1.36 14.71
N THR A 219 -9.29 0.86 13.51
CA THR A 219 -7.97 0.36 13.11
C THR A 219 -7.23 1.45 12.37
N THR A 220 -6.02 1.76 12.83
CA THR A 220 -5.09 2.65 12.13
C THR A 220 -3.89 1.85 11.66
N ILE A 221 -3.49 2.07 10.41
CA ILE A 221 -2.32 1.44 9.80
C ILE A 221 -1.37 2.53 9.36
N THR A 222 -0.16 2.52 9.91
CA THR A 222 0.90 3.47 9.59
C THR A 222 2.00 2.74 8.83
N SER A 223 2.35 3.21 7.63
CA SER A 223 3.38 2.59 6.78
C SER A 223 4.56 3.51 6.54
N THR A 224 5.78 2.96 6.59
CA THR A 224 7.04 3.66 6.29
C THR A 224 7.95 2.79 5.46
N GLY A 225 8.86 3.39 4.70
CA GLY A 225 9.93 2.65 4.03
C GLY A 225 11.04 2.30 5.02
N ASN A 226 11.83 1.28 4.69
CA ASN A 226 12.83 0.74 5.60
C ASN A 226 14.18 0.48 4.94
N ALA A 227 14.22 0.28 3.62
CA ALA A 227 15.47 0.07 2.89
C ALA A 227 16.26 1.37 2.67
N SER A 228 17.55 1.20 2.39
CA SER A 228 18.42 2.23 1.81
C SER A 228 18.94 1.73 0.46
N GLU A 229 18.40 2.27 -0.62
CA GLU A 229 18.62 1.77 -1.99
C GLU A 229 18.72 2.92 -2.98
N GLY A 230 19.55 2.77 -4.01
CA GLY A 230 19.71 3.81 -5.05
C GLY A 230 20.21 5.17 -4.56
N GLY A 231 20.81 5.22 -3.36
CA GLY A 231 21.23 6.47 -2.71
C GLY A 231 20.14 7.17 -1.89
N TYR A 232 18.95 6.56 -1.76
CA TYR A 232 17.85 7.07 -0.95
C TYR A 232 17.69 6.25 0.33
N SER A 233 17.28 6.89 1.42
CA SER A 233 16.85 6.24 2.66
C SER A 233 15.32 6.06 2.68
N ASN A 234 14.82 5.22 3.59
CA ASN A 234 13.38 4.98 3.77
C ASN A 234 12.68 4.57 2.45
N VAL A 235 13.37 3.79 1.63
CA VAL A 235 12.82 3.21 0.41
C VAL A 235 11.84 2.12 0.82
N ALA A 236 10.61 2.21 0.34
CA ALA A 236 9.56 1.22 0.55
C ALA A 236 9.44 0.22 -0.60
N MET A 237 9.77 0.66 -1.83
CA MET A 237 9.68 -0.14 -3.04
C MET A 237 10.62 0.39 -4.12
N TRP A 238 11.20 -0.50 -4.93
CA TRP A 238 12.07 -0.11 -6.04
C TRP A 238 12.08 -1.18 -7.14
N GLY A 239 12.50 -0.80 -8.35
CA GLY A 239 12.59 -1.73 -9.47
C GLY A 239 12.46 -1.04 -10.81
N ILE A 240 11.94 -1.74 -11.81
CA ILE A 240 11.69 -1.16 -13.13
C ILE A 240 10.19 -0.96 -13.31
N ASN A 241 9.75 0.25 -13.63
CA ASN A 241 8.32 0.53 -13.84
C ASN A 241 7.82 -0.07 -15.16
N ARG A 242 6.50 0.00 -15.39
CA ARG A 242 5.86 -0.47 -16.61
C ARG A 242 6.42 0.18 -17.88
N LEU A 243 6.91 1.41 -17.79
CA LEU A 243 7.51 2.18 -18.88
C LEU A 243 8.99 1.86 -19.14
N GLY A 244 9.63 1.02 -18.33
CA GLY A 244 11.03 0.62 -18.48
C GLY A 244 12.04 1.47 -17.72
N ASN A 245 11.61 2.42 -16.90
CA ASN A 245 12.48 3.26 -16.09
C ASN A 245 12.75 2.62 -14.72
N MET A 246 14.00 2.68 -14.26
CA MET A 246 14.35 2.36 -12.87
C MET A 246 13.67 3.36 -11.94
N PHE A 247 13.07 2.92 -10.85
CA PHE A 247 12.44 3.81 -9.87
C PHE A 247 12.72 3.38 -8.43
N TYR A 248 12.60 4.35 -7.53
CA TYR A 248 12.62 4.16 -6.08
C TYR A 248 11.47 4.94 -5.47
N VAL A 249 10.77 4.37 -4.49
CA VAL A 249 9.69 5.04 -3.76
C VAL A 249 10.10 5.18 -2.32
N THR A 250 10.30 6.41 -1.85
CA THR A 250 10.55 6.68 -0.43
C THR A 250 9.24 7.00 0.30
N ILE A 251 9.17 6.63 1.57
CA ILE A 251 8.09 7.02 2.49
C ILE A 251 8.74 7.57 3.76
N ASP A 252 9.18 8.82 3.69
CA ASP A 252 9.77 9.55 4.82
C ASP A 252 8.69 10.08 5.77
N THR A 253 7.55 10.51 5.22
CA THR A 253 6.36 10.88 6.00
C THR A 253 5.38 9.73 5.96
N ALA A 254 5.20 9.06 7.09
CA ALA A 254 4.41 7.84 7.19
C ALA A 254 3.01 8.00 6.56
N ILE A 255 2.60 6.99 5.79
CA ILE A 255 1.25 6.94 5.22
C ILE A 255 0.32 6.33 6.26
N VAL A 256 -0.71 7.08 6.65
CA VAL A 256 -1.70 6.66 7.64
C VAL A 256 -3.00 6.28 6.93
N ARG A 257 -3.54 5.11 7.23
CA ARG A 257 -4.84 4.60 6.75
C ARG A 257 -5.71 4.25 7.94
N SER A 258 -7.03 4.41 7.82
CA SER A 258 -7.97 4.10 8.89
C SER A 258 -9.17 3.31 8.39
N SER A 259 -9.68 2.41 9.23
CA SER A 259 -10.94 1.70 8.99
C SER A 259 -12.15 2.64 8.90
N THR A 260 -12.06 3.86 9.41
CA THR A 260 -13.15 4.87 9.32
C THR A 260 -13.32 5.45 7.92
N CYS A 261 -12.34 5.24 7.03
CA CYS A 261 -12.33 5.72 5.66
C CYS A 261 -12.01 4.60 4.68
N ASP A 262 -12.54 3.40 4.94
CA ASP A 262 -12.35 2.21 4.09
C ASP A 262 -10.88 1.91 3.75
N TYR A 263 -9.98 2.30 4.67
CA TYR A 263 -8.52 2.22 4.53
C TYR A 263 -7.92 3.02 3.36
N ASP A 264 -8.66 4.01 2.83
CA ASP A 264 -8.07 5.06 2.02
C ASP A 264 -7.03 5.83 2.85
N ALA A 265 -5.98 6.33 2.18
CA ALA A 265 -4.90 7.02 2.87
C ALA A 265 -5.38 8.39 3.40
N MET A 266 -5.31 8.56 4.71
CA MET A 266 -5.72 9.77 5.40
C MET A 266 -4.67 10.86 5.38
N SER A 267 -3.40 10.49 5.34
CA SER A 267 -2.27 11.41 5.32
C SER A 267 -0.99 10.68 4.92
N GLY A 268 0.08 11.45 4.70
CA GLY A 268 1.40 10.93 4.40
C GLY A 268 1.94 11.44 3.07
N VAL A 269 3.22 11.21 2.85
CA VAL A 269 3.91 11.60 1.62
C VAL A 269 4.81 10.46 1.19
N LYS A 270 4.72 10.10 -0.09
CA LYS A 270 5.74 9.29 -0.76
C LYS A 270 6.33 10.05 -1.94
N ILE A 271 7.57 9.75 -2.28
CA ILE A 271 8.27 10.37 -3.41
C ILE A 271 8.75 9.26 -4.34
N HIS A 272 8.40 9.37 -5.63
CA HIS A 272 8.94 8.50 -6.66
C HIS A 272 10.16 9.17 -7.28
N HIS A 273 11.31 8.52 -7.19
CA HIS A 273 12.56 8.90 -7.83
C HIS A 273 12.84 8.02 -9.04
N GLY A 274 13.71 8.48 -9.94
CA GLY A 274 14.15 7.72 -11.12
C GLY A 274 13.08 7.55 -12.22
N VAL A 275 11.84 7.97 -11.95
CA VAL A 275 10.80 8.12 -12.97
C VAL A 275 11.08 9.33 -13.87
N VAL A 276 10.12 9.76 -14.69
CA VAL A 276 10.32 10.88 -15.64
C VAL A 276 10.92 12.11 -14.96
N ARG A 277 10.39 12.45 -13.77
CA ARG A 277 10.88 13.47 -12.84
C ARG A 277 10.49 13.04 -11.43
N ASP A 278 11.22 13.50 -10.42
CA ASP A 278 10.80 13.26 -9.04
C ASP A 278 9.34 13.70 -8.83
N LEU A 279 8.53 12.75 -8.37
CA LEU A 279 7.09 12.89 -8.23
C LEU A 279 6.71 12.73 -6.76
N THR A 280 6.25 13.81 -6.16
CA THR A 280 5.74 13.81 -4.80
C THR A 280 4.25 13.49 -4.80
N VAL A 281 3.86 12.49 -4.04
CA VAL A 281 2.46 12.08 -3.82
C VAL A 281 2.08 12.42 -2.39
N THR A 282 1.19 13.40 -2.22
CA THR A 282 0.65 13.82 -0.91
C THR A 282 -0.74 13.23 -0.73
N PHE A 283 -0.92 12.35 0.25
CA PHE A 283 -2.23 11.76 0.57
C PHE A 283 -3.04 12.67 1.49
N GLY A 284 -4.35 12.43 1.54
CA GLY A 284 -5.22 13.09 2.51
C GLY A 284 -5.65 14.48 2.06
N VAL A 285 -5.96 14.67 0.78
CA VAL A 285 -6.36 15.99 0.26
C VAL A 285 -7.85 16.07 -0.09
N ASP A 286 -8.39 17.29 -0.11
CA ASP A 286 -9.70 17.62 -0.67
C ASP A 286 -9.68 17.67 -2.22
N GLN A 287 -10.81 18.00 -2.84
CA GLN A 287 -10.93 18.13 -4.29
C GLN A 287 -10.06 19.24 -4.90
N GLN A 288 -9.64 20.21 -4.08
CA GLN A 288 -8.79 21.33 -4.48
C GLN A 288 -7.30 21.03 -4.23
N GLY A 289 -6.98 19.90 -3.60
CA GLY A 289 -5.61 19.51 -3.28
C GLY A 289 -5.07 20.09 -1.97
N ASN A 290 -5.94 20.64 -1.12
CA ASN A 290 -5.55 21.10 0.23
C ASN A 290 -5.65 19.93 1.22
N PRO A 291 -4.90 19.96 2.33
CA PRO A 291 -5.02 18.95 3.37
C PRO A 291 -6.47 18.85 3.89
N GLN A 292 -7.04 17.66 3.85
CA GLN A 292 -8.35 17.36 4.46
C GLN A 292 -8.16 17.25 5.97
N THR A 293 -8.84 18.10 6.73
CA THR A 293 -8.73 18.15 8.21
C THR A 293 -9.89 17.49 8.93
N SER A 294 -10.95 17.11 8.21
CA SER A 294 -12.14 16.45 8.77
C SER A 294 -12.78 15.53 7.74
N GLY A 295 -13.38 14.43 8.23
CA GLY A 295 -13.98 13.41 7.37
C GLY A 295 -12.94 12.63 6.55
N CYS A 296 -13.43 11.84 5.60
CA CYS A 296 -12.55 11.09 4.72
C CYS A 296 -12.02 11.99 3.59
N PRO A 297 -10.72 11.88 3.24
CA PRO A 297 -10.14 12.64 2.15
C PRO A 297 -10.73 12.23 0.80
N TYR A 298 -10.68 13.16 -0.15
CA TYR A 298 -11.09 12.91 -1.53
C TYR A 298 -10.08 12.02 -2.25
N GLY A 299 -8.78 12.19 -1.96
CA GLY A 299 -7.74 11.52 -2.70
C GLY A 299 -6.34 11.96 -2.33
N TYR A 300 -5.47 11.98 -3.34
CA TYR A 300 -4.07 12.39 -3.26
C TYR A 300 -3.70 13.39 -4.33
N ARG A 301 -2.71 14.23 -4.02
CA ARG A 301 -2.13 15.23 -4.94
C ARG A 301 -0.76 14.77 -5.42
N LEU A 302 -0.62 14.75 -6.74
CA LEU A 302 0.65 14.59 -7.45
C LEU A 302 1.29 15.95 -7.65
N ASN A 303 2.58 16.10 -7.34
CA ASN A 303 3.37 17.31 -7.58
C ASN A 303 4.73 16.97 -8.19
N TRP A 304 5.13 17.69 -9.24
CA TRP A 304 6.46 17.56 -9.85
C TRP A 304 6.89 18.87 -10.53
N ILE A 305 8.17 18.96 -10.91
CA ILE A 305 8.70 20.05 -11.73
C ILE A 305 8.82 19.55 -13.17
N ASP A 306 8.17 20.24 -14.12
CA ASP A 306 8.19 19.84 -15.53
C ASP A 306 9.54 20.12 -16.21
N VAL A 307 9.67 19.67 -17.46
CA VAL A 307 10.89 19.88 -18.27
C VAL A 307 11.31 21.35 -18.44
N HIS A 308 10.40 22.30 -18.22
CA HIS A 308 10.66 23.75 -18.34
C HIS A 308 10.89 24.41 -16.97
N GLY A 309 10.96 23.62 -15.89
CA GLY A 309 11.15 24.13 -14.53
C GLY A 309 9.87 24.64 -13.86
N ASN A 310 8.69 24.40 -14.45
CA ASN A 310 7.44 24.87 -13.87
C ASN A 310 6.84 23.83 -12.90
N PRO A 311 6.31 24.25 -11.74
CA PRO A 311 5.60 23.34 -10.85
C PRO A 311 4.28 22.89 -11.49
N ARG A 312 4.02 21.59 -11.41
CA ARG A 312 2.79 20.96 -11.88
C ARG A 312 2.13 20.20 -10.75
N GLN A 313 0.80 20.15 -10.80
CA GLN A 313 0.01 19.35 -9.87
C GLN A 313 -1.17 18.66 -10.54
N CYS A 314 -1.58 17.51 -10.00
CA CYS A 314 -2.85 16.88 -10.34
C CYS A 314 -3.48 16.24 -9.11
N ILE A 315 -4.80 16.32 -8.98
CA ILE A 315 -5.55 15.68 -7.91
C ILE A 315 -6.17 14.40 -8.45
N VAL A 316 -6.00 13.31 -7.72
CA VAL A 316 -6.50 11.99 -8.08
C VAL A 316 -7.38 11.50 -6.95
N ALA A 317 -8.64 11.14 -7.27
CA ALA A 317 -9.56 10.52 -6.32
C ALA A 317 -9.14 9.08 -5.98
N TYR A 318 -9.57 8.57 -4.84
CA TYR A 318 -9.48 7.14 -4.52
C TYR A 318 -10.36 6.26 -5.41
#